data_AF-M1CL23-F1
#
_entry.id   AF-M1CL23-F1
#
_cell.length_a   1.000
_cell.length_b   1.000
_cell.length_c   1.000
_cell.angle_alpha   90.00
_cell.angle_beta   90.00
_cell.angle_gamma   90.00
#
_symmetry.space_group_name_H-M   'P 1'
#
loop_
_entity.id
_entity.type
_entity.pdbx_description
1 polymer ?
#
loop_
_entity_poly.entity_id
_entity_poly.type
_entity_poly.pdbx_seq_one_letter_code
_entity_poly.pdbx_strand_id
1 'polypeptide(L)'
;MPELVQAAQVYAPTRTLQIWKSLLNWLAFFFQIFVQILKGTPCVTQVLSYFGVRNSSLLSSSPQFKPLPDVEPPEEEAPPTSSVALSTLQITTGSVPISVEEERLQKLTVVLDLDETLICAYETSSLPTIICTQATEAGLKWFELECVSSEKEYDGKPKINYVTVFERPGLHEFLKQLSEFANLVLFTAGLEGYARPVVDKIDLENLFSHRLYRPSTISTEFREHVKDLSCISEDLCRVVIVDNNPFSFLLQPLNGIPCISFSPGQPHDNQLLEEILPLLKHLSEQKDVRPVLRERFQMPEWFQNHGIPTCEFTNVR
;
A
#
# COMPACT_ATOMS: atom_id res chain seq x y z
N MET A 1 24.67 68.27 -29.68
CA MET A 1 25.94 67.60 -29.34
C MET A 1 26.23 67.88 -27.87
N PRO A 2 26.24 66.88 -26.96
CA PRO A 2 26.19 65.43 -27.15
C PRO A 2 25.01 64.72 -26.43
N GLU A 3 24.77 63.48 -26.86
CA GLU A 3 23.98 62.43 -26.22
C GLU A 3 24.62 61.94 -24.92
N LEU A 4 23.79 61.49 -23.97
CA LEU A 4 24.21 60.58 -22.90
C LEU A 4 23.20 59.43 -22.82
N VAL A 5 23.68 58.26 -23.20
CA VAL A 5 23.02 56.95 -23.12
C VAL A 5 23.54 56.21 -21.87
N GLN A 6 22.69 55.32 -21.33
CA GLN A 6 22.94 54.22 -20.36
C GLN A 6 23.02 54.59 -18.85
N ALA A 7 22.48 53.81 -17.90
CA ALA A 7 21.95 52.45 -17.91
C ALA A 7 20.90 52.25 -16.79
N ALA A 8 19.86 51.46 -17.06
CA ALA A 8 18.95 50.97 -16.02
C ALA A 8 19.58 49.73 -15.34
N GLN A 9 20.01 49.87 -14.08
CA GLN A 9 20.41 48.74 -13.25
C GLN A 9 19.17 48.06 -12.66
N VAL A 10 18.93 46.82 -13.07
CA VAL A 10 17.97 45.91 -12.44
C VAL A 10 18.57 45.46 -11.10
N TYR A 11 17.97 45.87 -9.99
CA TYR A 11 18.42 45.53 -8.64
C TYR A 11 17.90 44.14 -8.23
N ALA A 12 18.74 43.11 -8.33
CA ALA A 12 18.44 41.81 -7.73
C ALA A 12 18.66 41.89 -6.20
N PRO A 13 17.74 41.37 -5.36
CA PRO A 13 17.89 41.45 -3.91
C PRO A 13 19.08 40.60 -3.46
N THR A 14 19.98 41.20 -2.68
CA THR A 14 21.17 40.53 -2.14
C THR A 14 20.80 39.30 -1.33
N ARG A 15 21.50 38.18 -1.56
CA ARG A 15 21.37 36.85 -0.89
C ARG A 15 21.18 36.95 0.63
N THR A 16 21.78 37.94 1.26
CA THR A 16 21.63 38.28 2.68
C THR A 16 20.17 38.53 3.07
N LEU A 17 19.40 39.27 2.26
CA LEU A 17 18.00 39.63 2.55
C LEU A 17 17.06 38.40 2.49
N GLN A 18 17.38 37.42 1.65
CA GLN A 18 16.64 36.16 1.58
C GLN A 18 16.90 35.27 2.79
N ILE A 19 18.15 35.24 3.28
CA ILE A 19 18.52 34.51 4.51
C ILE A 19 17.79 35.12 5.72
N TRP A 20 17.73 36.46 5.82
CA TRP A 20 16.98 37.14 6.88
C TRP A 20 15.47 36.88 6.83
N LYS A 21 14.88 36.80 5.63
CA LYS A 21 13.47 36.40 5.48
C LYS A 21 13.23 34.95 5.93
N SER A 22 14.12 34.02 5.58
CA SER A 22 14.03 32.63 6.02
C SER A 22 14.19 32.49 7.54
N LEU A 23 15.10 33.25 8.16
CA LEU A 23 15.26 33.29 9.61
C LEU A 23 14.03 33.85 10.32
N LEU A 24 13.43 34.93 9.80
CA LEU A 24 12.21 35.50 10.36
C LEU A 24 11.01 34.53 10.24
N ASN A 25 10.92 33.79 9.12
CA ASN A 25 9.89 32.77 8.93
C ASN A 25 10.06 31.60 9.91
N TRP A 26 11.30 31.15 10.13
CA TRP A 26 11.62 30.14 11.15
C TRP A 26 11.25 30.64 12.55
N LEU A 27 11.61 31.88 12.89
CA LEU A 27 11.27 32.47 14.19
C LEU A 27 9.75 32.52 14.42
N ALA A 28 8.99 32.89 13.39
CA ALA A 28 7.53 32.93 13.44
C ALA A 28 6.92 31.53 13.62
N PHE A 29 7.48 30.51 12.98
CA PHE A 29 7.07 29.11 13.12
C PHE A 29 7.30 28.58 14.55
N PHE A 30 8.50 28.80 15.11
CA PHE A 30 8.78 28.38 16.50
C PHE A 30 7.95 29.14 17.52
N PHE A 31 7.66 30.43 17.27
CA PHE A 31 6.75 31.20 18.10
C PHE A 31 5.32 30.66 18.05
N GLN A 32 4.82 30.21 16.89
CA GLN A 32 3.51 29.57 16.77
C GLN A 32 3.43 28.25 17.55
N ILE A 33 4.47 27.41 17.49
CA ILE A 33 4.55 26.19 18.30
C ILE A 33 4.51 26.53 19.80
N PHE A 34 5.29 27.52 20.23
CA PHE A 34 5.33 27.95 21.63
C PHE A 34 3.98 28.49 22.12
N VAL A 35 3.27 29.26 21.27
CA VAL A 35 1.91 29.74 21.56
C VAL A 35 0.90 28.59 21.64
N GLN A 36 1.04 27.54 20.83
CA GLN A 36 0.19 26.35 20.92
C GLN A 36 0.45 25.56 22.21
N ILE A 37 1.69 25.50 22.69
CA ILE A 37 2.06 24.88 23.97
C ILE A 37 1.47 25.67 25.16
N LEU A 38 1.53 27.01 25.13
CA LEU A 38 0.96 27.88 26.17
C LEU A 38 -0.58 27.89 26.20
N LYS A 39 -1.25 27.57 25.07
CA LYS A 39 -2.72 27.58 24.95
C LYS A 39 -3.42 26.27 25.35
N GLY A 40 -2.68 25.26 25.82
CA GLY A 40 -3.25 24.15 26.59
C GLY A 40 -4.29 23.29 25.87
N THR A 41 -4.11 22.98 24.58
CA THR A 41 -4.88 21.92 23.89
C THR A 41 -4.19 20.55 24.01
N PRO A 42 -4.92 19.44 24.17
CA PRO A 42 -4.32 18.14 24.42
C PRO A 42 -3.92 17.46 23.10
N CYS A 43 -2.62 17.40 22.82
CA CYS A 43 -2.04 16.40 21.92
C CYS A 43 -0.67 16.00 22.45
N VAL A 44 -0.65 15.22 23.53
CA VAL A 44 0.58 14.74 24.18
C VAL A 44 0.98 13.34 23.68
N THR A 45 0.30 12.80 22.66
CA THR A 45 0.67 11.52 22.04
C THR A 45 1.72 11.66 20.92
N GLN A 46 2.04 12.87 20.46
CA GLN A 46 3.06 13.08 19.42
C GLN A 46 4.42 13.60 19.93
N VAL A 47 4.53 14.01 21.20
CA VAL A 47 5.79 14.59 21.74
C VAL A 47 6.56 13.62 22.65
N LEU A 48 5.92 12.56 23.15
CA LEU A 48 6.59 11.54 23.99
C LEU A 48 7.27 10.42 23.20
N SER A 49 7.27 10.46 21.87
CA SER A 49 8.06 9.54 21.03
C SER A 49 9.55 9.92 20.98
N TYR A 50 9.96 11.08 21.50
CA TYR A 50 11.36 11.55 21.46
C TYR A 50 12.18 11.34 22.74
N PHE A 51 11.55 10.97 23.87
CA PHE A 51 12.28 10.57 25.07
C PHE A 51 11.63 9.31 25.64
N GLY A 52 12.22 8.17 25.33
CA GLY A 52 11.82 6.87 25.86
C GLY A 52 11.95 6.82 27.37
N VAL A 53 10.84 7.07 28.07
CA VAL A 53 10.58 6.57 29.42
C VAL A 53 9.09 6.29 29.53
N ARG A 54 8.70 5.01 29.56
CA ARG A 54 7.44 4.61 30.19
C ARG A 54 7.76 3.57 31.26
N ASN A 55 7.59 3.99 32.51
CA ASN A 55 7.44 3.09 33.63
C ASN A 55 6.12 2.32 33.50
N SER A 56 6.28 1.02 33.70
CA SER A 56 5.31 -0.01 34.08
C SER A 56 4.10 0.47 34.88
N SER A 57 2.93 -0.14 34.60
CA SER A 57 2.11 -0.92 35.57
C SER A 57 0.68 -1.21 35.08
N LEU A 58 0.37 -2.52 35.02
CA LEU A 58 -0.91 -3.18 35.37
C LEU A 58 -2.12 -3.14 34.40
N LEU A 59 -2.33 -4.29 33.75
CA LEU A 59 -3.64 -4.84 33.37
C LEU A 59 -4.05 -5.90 34.41
N SER A 60 -5.33 -5.93 34.80
CA SER A 60 -5.95 -7.13 35.36
C SER A 60 -7.47 -7.15 35.16
N SER A 61 -7.94 -8.35 34.81
CA SER A 61 -9.30 -8.90 34.83
C SER A 61 -10.21 -8.71 33.60
N SER A 62 -10.39 -9.82 32.89
CA SER A 62 -11.53 -10.13 32.00
C SER A 62 -12.40 -11.20 32.68
N PRO A 63 -13.73 -11.25 32.43
CA PRO A 63 -14.53 -12.44 32.69
C PRO A 63 -14.96 -13.15 31.39
N GLN A 64 -14.46 -14.37 31.26
CA GLN A 64 -15.03 -15.63 30.76
C GLN A 64 -16.46 -15.62 30.15
N PHE A 65 -16.59 -16.15 28.93
CA PHE A 65 -17.86 -16.45 28.26
C PHE A 65 -18.07 -17.97 28.10
N LYS A 66 -19.30 -18.46 28.28
CA LYS A 66 -19.74 -19.88 28.21
C LYS A 66 -20.46 -20.15 26.87
N PRO A 67 -20.40 -21.39 26.30
CA PRO A 67 -21.19 -21.78 25.13
C PRO A 67 -22.58 -22.32 25.48
N LEU A 68 -23.54 -22.17 24.55
CA LEU A 68 -24.90 -22.74 24.57
C LEU A 68 -25.03 -23.87 23.52
N PRO A 69 -26.06 -24.75 23.63
CA PRO A 69 -25.97 -26.16 23.23
C PRO A 69 -26.47 -26.48 21.81
N ASP A 70 -25.97 -27.61 21.31
CA ASP A 70 -26.29 -28.26 20.02
C ASP A 70 -27.74 -28.78 19.94
N VAL A 71 -28.32 -28.67 18.74
CA VAL A 71 -29.62 -29.26 18.36
C VAL A 71 -29.40 -30.19 17.18
N GLU A 72 -29.62 -31.49 17.40
CA GLU A 72 -29.70 -32.54 16.37
C GLU A 72 -31.03 -32.45 15.59
N PRO A 73 -31.03 -32.74 14.28
CA PRO A 73 -32.26 -33.07 13.54
C PRO A 73 -32.47 -34.60 13.41
N PRO A 74 -33.72 -35.07 13.27
CA PRO A 74 -34.05 -36.49 13.33
C PRO A 74 -33.95 -37.22 11.98
N GLU A 75 -33.72 -38.52 12.10
CA GLU A 75 -33.67 -39.55 11.05
C GLU A 75 -35.06 -39.85 10.45
N GLU A 76 -35.14 -40.07 9.13
CA GLU A 76 -36.27 -40.72 8.47
C GLU A 76 -35.77 -41.71 7.39
N GLU A 77 -36.09 -42.99 7.58
CA GLU A 77 -35.86 -44.10 6.63
C GLU A 77 -37.08 -44.34 5.73
N ALA A 78 -36.85 -44.77 4.47
CA ALA A 78 -37.77 -45.65 3.73
C ALA A 78 -37.07 -46.37 2.53
N PRO A 79 -37.33 -47.68 2.28
CA PRO A 79 -37.03 -48.42 1.04
C PRO A 79 -38.31 -48.91 0.29
N PRO A 80 -38.28 -49.74 -0.78
CA PRO A 80 -37.51 -49.71 -2.03
C PRO A 80 -38.37 -49.85 -3.34
N THR A 81 -37.73 -49.57 -4.49
CA THR A 81 -37.91 -50.08 -5.90
C THR A 81 -39.24 -50.66 -6.43
N SER A 82 -39.76 -50.15 -7.56
CA SER A 82 -39.68 -50.77 -8.91
C SER A 82 -40.58 -50.13 -9.99
N SER A 83 -40.02 -50.04 -11.21
CA SER A 83 -40.60 -50.12 -12.57
C SER A 83 -42.00 -49.57 -12.88
N VAL A 84 -42.09 -48.65 -13.87
CA VAL A 84 -42.80 -48.89 -15.16
C VAL A 84 -42.18 -47.97 -16.25
N ALA A 85 -41.96 -48.53 -17.44
CA ALA A 85 -41.54 -47.82 -18.65
C ALA A 85 -42.71 -47.07 -19.32
N LEU A 86 -42.44 -45.95 -19.98
CA LEU A 86 -43.28 -45.47 -21.09
C LEU A 86 -42.43 -44.82 -22.18
N SER A 87 -42.66 -45.31 -23.40
CA SER A 87 -41.94 -45.03 -24.63
C SER A 87 -42.35 -43.70 -25.26
N THR A 88 -41.35 -42.97 -25.72
CA THR A 88 -41.26 -42.15 -26.95
C THR A 88 -42.51 -41.42 -27.47
N LEU A 89 -42.46 -40.08 -27.46
CA LEU A 89 -42.87 -39.24 -28.60
C LEU A 89 -41.95 -38.00 -28.66
N GLN A 90 -41.11 -37.95 -29.69
CA GLN A 90 -40.34 -36.77 -30.06
C GLN A 90 -41.29 -35.74 -30.69
N ILE A 91 -41.34 -34.54 -30.11
CA ILE A 91 -41.68 -33.32 -30.85
C ILE A 91 -40.55 -32.33 -30.59
N THR A 92 -39.77 -32.12 -31.65
CA THR A 92 -38.69 -31.15 -31.75
C THR A 92 -39.26 -29.73 -31.79
N THR A 93 -39.03 -28.95 -30.73
CA THR A 93 -38.87 -27.49 -30.81
C THR A 93 -37.79 -27.11 -29.80
N GLY A 94 -36.77 -26.39 -30.27
CA GLY A 94 -35.47 -26.28 -29.62
C GLY A 94 -35.51 -25.60 -28.25
N SER A 95 -35.15 -26.35 -27.22
CA SER A 95 -34.64 -25.82 -25.97
C SER A 95 -33.14 -26.12 -25.91
N VAL A 96 -32.34 -25.06 -26.00
CA VAL A 96 -30.95 -25.09 -25.55
C VAL A 96 -30.98 -25.51 -24.07
N PRO A 97 -30.30 -26.57 -23.63
CA PRO A 97 -30.08 -26.76 -22.21
C PRO A 97 -29.23 -25.57 -21.77
N ILE A 98 -29.82 -24.66 -20.98
CA ILE A 98 -29.06 -23.67 -20.24
C ILE A 98 -28.24 -24.48 -19.22
N SER A 99 -27.05 -24.90 -19.63
CA SER A 99 -25.97 -25.11 -18.68
C SER A 99 -25.80 -23.78 -17.97
N VAL A 100 -26.19 -23.72 -16.70
CA VAL A 100 -25.73 -22.66 -15.81
C VAL A 100 -24.23 -22.91 -15.66
N GLU A 101 -23.45 -22.46 -16.65
CA GLU A 101 -22.04 -22.19 -16.43
C GLU A 101 -22.04 -21.11 -15.36
N GLU A 102 -21.72 -21.48 -14.12
CA GLU A 102 -21.29 -20.50 -13.13
C GLU A 102 -20.16 -19.72 -13.81
N GLU A 103 -20.46 -18.47 -14.22
CA GLU A 103 -19.47 -17.57 -14.78
C GLU A 103 -18.36 -17.42 -13.75
N ARG A 104 -17.29 -18.19 -13.94
CA ARG A 104 -16.17 -18.22 -13.03
C ARG A 104 -15.54 -16.84 -13.09
N LEU A 105 -15.65 -16.09 -11.98
CA LEU A 105 -15.09 -14.75 -11.91
C LEU A 105 -13.62 -14.76 -12.32
N GLN A 106 -13.23 -13.74 -13.08
CA GLN A 106 -11.82 -13.53 -13.38
C GLN A 106 -11.04 -13.37 -12.07
N LYS A 107 -9.80 -13.88 -12.04
CA LYS A 107 -8.90 -13.71 -10.90
C LYS A 107 -8.78 -12.22 -10.55
N LEU A 108 -8.74 -11.94 -9.26
CA LEU A 108 -8.51 -10.59 -8.76
C LEU A 108 -7.11 -10.14 -9.21
N THR A 109 -6.95 -8.89 -9.64
CA THR A 109 -5.63 -8.31 -9.86
C THR A 109 -5.25 -7.49 -8.63
N VAL A 110 -4.17 -7.90 -7.96
CA VAL A 110 -3.65 -7.24 -6.76
C VAL A 110 -2.36 -6.54 -7.11
N VAL A 111 -2.39 -5.22 -7.02
CA VAL A 111 -1.25 -4.34 -7.19
C VAL A 111 -0.63 -4.09 -5.82
N LEU A 112 0.65 -4.40 -5.66
CA LEU A 112 1.37 -4.24 -4.39
C LEU A 112 2.47 -3.21 -4.55
N ASP A 113 2.51 -2.26 -3.61
CA ASP A 113 3.71 -1.43 -3.41
C ASP A 113 4.87 -2.22 -2.78
N LEU A 114 6.07 -1.66 -2.83
CA LEU A 114 7.29 -2.30 -2.32
C LEU A 114 7.73 -1.73 -0.97
N ASP A 115 8.20 -0.48 -0.97
CA ASP A 115 8.86 0.16 0.16
C ASP A 115 7.84 0.52 1.25
N GLU A 116 8.12 0.16 2.50
CA GLU A 116 7.22 0.28 3.65
C GLU A 116 5.89 -0.49 3.53
N THR A 117 5.63 -1.20 2.43
CA THR A 117 4.49 -2.12 2.28
C THR A 117 4.91 -3.58 2.42
N LEU A 118 5.86 -4.06 1.62
CA LEU A 118 6.36 -5.44 1.62
C LEU A 118 7.73 -5.58 2.30
N ILE A 119 8.55 -4.53 2.20
CA ILE A 119 9.90 -4.48 2.76
C ILE A 119 10.15 -3.10 3.38
N CYS A 120 11.23 -2.95 4.14
CA CYS A 120 11.74 -1.65 4.55
C CYS A 120 13.24 -1.61 4.24
N ALA A 121 13.69 -0.60 3.51
CA ALA A 121 15.08 -0.51 3.06
C ALA A 121 15.76 0.78 3.55
N TYR A 122 17.03 0.64 3.91
CA TYR A 122 17.88 1.75 4.31
C TYR A 122 19.21 1.67 3.59
N GLU A 123 19.78 2.82 3.25
CA GLU A 123 21.20 2.88 2.88
C GLU A 123 22.03 2.35 4.05
N THR A 124 22.86 1.33 3.81
CA THR A 124 23.56 0.58 4.85
C THR A 124 24.43 1.49 5.72
N SER A 125 25.06 2.51 5.13
CA SER A 125 25.88 3.49 5.88
C SER A 125 25.07 4.40 6.81
N SER A 126 23.78 4.58 6.54
CA SER A 126 22.88 5.45 7.30
C SER A 126 22.08 4.69 8.36
N LEU A 127 22.17 3.36 8.40
CA LEU A 127 21.39 2.51 9.29
C LEU A 127 22.08 2.37 10.66
N PRO A 128 21.44 2.81 11.77
CA PRO A 128 22.01 2.62 13.10
C PRO A 128 22.13 1.13 13.44
N THR A 129 23.32 0.70 13.89
CA THR A 129 23.60 -0.71 14.24
C THR A 129 22.59 -1.30 15.22
N ILE A 130 22.08 -0.48 16.15
CA ILE A 130 21.09 -0.92 17.14
C ILE A 130 19.80 -1.44 16.50
N ILE A 131 19.38 -0.86 15.38
CA ILE A 131 18.18 -1.30 14.65
C ILE A 131 18.41 -2.69 14.07
N CYS A 132 19.56 -2.92 13.42
CA CYS A 132 19.92 -4.23 12.87
C CYS A 132 19.99 -5.31 13.96
N THR A 133 20.64 -5.00 15.09
CA THR A 133 20.77 -5.95 16.21
C THR A 133 19.40 -6.31 16.77
N GLN A 134 18.55 -5.32 17.07
CA GLN A 134 17.21 -5.55 17.60
C GLN A 134 16.32 -6.33 16.62
N ALA A 135 16.34 -5.97 15.34
CA ALA A 135 15.60 -6.67 14.31
C ALA A 135 16.06 -8.14 14.20
N THR A 136 17.37 -8.39 14.22
CA THR A 136 17.93 -9.74 14.14
C THR A 136 17.59 -10.57 15.38
N GLU A 137 17.71 -9.99 16.58
CA GLU A 137 17.33 -10.64 17.84
C GLU A 137 15.84 -10.99 17.90
N ALA A 138 15.00 -10.15 17.30
CA ALA A 138 13.57 -10.38 17.17
C ALA A 138 13.19 -11.37 16.04
N GLY A 139 14.17 -11.88 15.29
CA GLY A 139 13.97 -12.88 14.23
C GLY A 139 13.51 -12.30 12.90
N LEU A 140 13.64 -10.98 12.69
CA LEU A 140 13.28 -10.34 11.43
C LEU A 140 14.27 -10.74 10.33
N LYS A 141 13.75 -11.16 9.17
CA LYS A 141 14.58 -11.49 8.01
C LYS A 141 15.07 -10.22 7.33
N TRP A 142 16.34 -10.23 6.94
CA TRP A 142 16.94 -9.12 6.21
C TRP A 142 18.12 -9.60 5.37
N PHE A 143 18.49 -8.80 4.38
CA PHE A 143 19.64 -9.02 3.53
C PHE A 143 20.22 -7.69 3.03
N GLU A 144 21.44 -7.74 2.49
CA GLU A 144 22.09 -6.57 1.87
C GLU A 144 22.16 -6.75 0.37
N LEU A 145 22.05 -5.63 -0.34
CA LEU A 145 22.18 -5.57 -1.80
C LEU A 145 23.12 -4.46 -2.21
N GLU A 146 23.80 -4.73 -3.32
CA GLU A 146 24.48 -3.72 -4.10
C GLU A 146 23.51 -3.17 -5.15
N CYS A 147 23.24 -1.87 -5.10
CA CYS A 147 22.37 -1.19 -6.05
C CYS A 147 23.15 -0.18 -6.88
N VAL A 148 22.96 -0.22 -8.19
CA VAL A 148 23.58 0.72 -9.12
C VAL A 148 22.78 2.02 -9.12
N SER A 149 23.43 3.11 -8.72
CA SER A 149 22.88 4.45 -8.82
C SER A 149 22.92 4.94 -10.27
N SER A 150 21.97 5.81 -10.63
CA SER A 150 22.01 6.57 -11.87
C SER A 150 23.09 7.66 -11.87
N GLU A 151 23.60 8.02 -10.68
CA GLU A 151 24.75 8.91 -10.52
C GLU A 151 26.03 8.23 -10.96
N LYS A 152 26.93 9.01 -11.56
CA LYS A 152 28.28 8.57 -11.92
C LYS A 152 29.28 9.12 -10.93
N GLU A 153 30.28 8.32 -10.60
CA GLU A 153 31.49 8.78 -9.92
C GLU A 153 32.28 9.74 -10.82
N TYR A 154 33.25 10.44 -10.23
CA TYR A 154 34.09 11.42 -10.93
C TYR A 154 34.85 10.80 -12.12
N ASP A 155 35.14 9.50 -12.07
CA ASP A 155 35.79 8.75 -13.15
C ASP A 155 34.83 8.21 -14.22
N GLY A 156 33.52 8.50 -14.09
CA GLY A 156 32.47 8.08 -15.01
C GLY A 156 31.90 6.68 -14.73
N LYS A 157 32.37 5.97 -13.70
CA LYS A 157 31.80 4.68 -13.28
C LYS A 157 30.43 4.85 -12.63
N PRO A 158 29.54 3.85 -12.73
CA PRO A 158 28.30 3.88 -11.97
C PRO A 158 28.60 3.89 -10.47
N LYS A 159 27.98 4.82 -9.73
CA LYS A 159 28.08 4.84 -8.27
C LYS A 159 27.31 3.66 -7.69
N ILE A 160 27.95 2.95 -6.77
CA ILE A 160 27.38 1.79 -6.09
C ILE A 160 26.88 2.22 -4.71
N ASN A 161 25.63 1.88 -4.40
CA ASN A 161 25.05 2.06 -3.07
C ASN A 161 24.80 0.69 -2.43
N TYR A 162 25.11 0.56 -1.15
CA TYR A 162 24.75 -0.62 -0.36
C TYR A 162 23.46 -0.35 0.37
N VAL A 163 22.51 -1.28 0.25
CA VAL A 163 21.18 -1.17 0.84
C VAL A 163 20.91 -2.38 1.72
N THR A 164 20.52 -2.13 2.96
CA THR A 164 20.04 -3.16 3.89
C THR A 164 18.52 -3.19 3.83
N VAL A 165 17.96 -4.36 3.53
CA VAL A 165 16.53 -4.58 3.31
C VAL A 165 15.99 -5.52 4.37
N PHE A 166 14.96 -5.08 5.09
CA PHE A 166 14.19 -5.89 6.03
C PHE A 166 12.90 -6.36 5.37
N GLU A 167 12.61 -7.65 5.46
CA GLU A 167 11.35 -8.21 4.97
C GLU A 167 10.25 -7.95 6.00
N ARG A 168 9.07 -7.54 5.54
CA ARG A 168 7.89 -7.48 6.42
C ARG A 168 7.52 -8.89 6.89
N PRO A 169 7.24 -9.12 8.18
CA PRO A 169 6.89 -10.45 8.65
C PRO A 169 5.74 -11.06 7.84
N GLY A 170 5.88 -12.34 7.49
CA GLY A 170 4.90 -13.05 6.67
C GLY A 170 4.99 -12.82 5.15
N LEU A 171 5.91 -11.99 4.65
CA LEU A 171 6.02 -11.63 3.22
C LEU A 171 5.89 -12.81 2.24
N HIS A 172 6.72 -13.85 2.39
CA HIS A 172 6.70 -14.98 1.44
C HIS A 172 5.42 -15.80 1.53
N GLU A 173 4.90 -16.01 2.74
CA GLU A 173 3.64 -16.71 2.95
C GLU A 173 2.47 -15.93 2.33
N PHE A 174 2.46 -14.62 2.53
CA PHE A 174 1.50 -13.68 1.95
C PHE A 174 1.49 -13.76 0.42
N LEU A 175 2.65 -13.60 -0.23
CA LEU A 175 2.75 -13.66 -1.70
C LEU A 175 2.30 -15.02 -2.24
N LYS A 176 2.72 -16.10 -1.59
CA LYS A 176 2.34 -17.46 -1.99
C LYS A 176 0.82 -17.66 -1.92
N GLN A 177 0.20 -17.34 -0.78
CA GLN A 177 -1.25 -17.49 -0.61
C GLN A 177 -2.04 -16.59 -1.57
N LEU A 178 -1.58 -15.36 -1.82
CA LEU A 178 -2.22 -14.46 -2.78
C LEU A 178 -2.20 -15.03 -4.21
N SER A 179 -1.07 -15.60 -4.63
CA SER A 179 -0.90 -16.12 -5.99
C SER A 179 -1.91 -17.23 -6.37
N GLU A 180 -2.47 -17.93 -5.37
CA GLU A 180 -3.46 -18.98 -5.56
C GLU A 180 -4.75 -18.43 -6.18
N PHE A 181 -5.16 -17.22 -5.81
CA PHE A 181 -6.46 -16.64 -6.20
C PHE A 181 -6.38 -15.27 -6.90
N ALA A 182 -5.20 -14.65 -6.97
CA ALA A 182 -4.99 -13.36 -7.61
C ALA A 182 -3.82 -13.37 -8.62
N ASN A 183 -3.88 -12.45 -9.58
CA ASN A 183 -2.73 -12.04 -10.39
C ASN A 183 -1.99 -10.93 -9.65
N LEU A 184 -0.68 -11.06 -9.46
CA LEU A 184 0.10 -10.11 -8.68
C LEU A 184 0.86 -9.16 -9.60
N VAL A 185 0.71 -7.86 -9.37
CA VAL A 185 1.46 -6.80 -10.05
C VAL A 185 2.24 -6.03 -9.01
N LEU A 186 3.55 -5.92 -9.19
CA LEU A 186 4.35 -4.98 -8.42
C LEU A 186 4.20 -3.60 -9.06
N PHE A 187 3.87 -2.57 -8.28
CA PHE A 187 3.91 -1.19 -8.75
C PHE A 187 4.53 -0.33 -7.67
N THR A 188 5.78 0.09 -7.87
CA THR A 188 6.55 0.89 -6.90
C THR A 188 6.95 2.25 -7.48
N ALA A 189 6.98 3.26 -6.61
CA ALA A 189 7.62 4.55 -6.92
C ALA A 189 9.16 4.48 -6.78
N GLY A 190 9.75 3.31 -6.49
CA GLY A 190 11.18 3.08 -6.49
C GLY A 190 11.78 3.05 -7.90
N LEU A 191 13.02 3.51 -8.04
CA LEU A 191 13.76 3.38 -9.29
C LEU A 191 14.12 1.92 -9.55
N GLU A 192 14.07 1.51 -10.82
CA GLU A 192 14.29 0.13 -11.24
C GLU A 192 15.68 -0.42 -10.82
N GLY A 193 16.73 0.40 -10.87
CA GLY A 193 18.08 -0.01 -10.46
C GLY A 193 18.22 -0.42 -8.99
N TYR A 194 17.27 0.01 -8.15
CA TYR A 194 17.13 -0.40 -6.76
C TYR A 194 16.08 -1.52 -6.61
N ALA A 195 14.86 -1.27 -7.10
CA ALA A 195 13.72 -2.12 -6.81
C ALA A 195 13.80 -3.50 -7.48
N ARG A 196 14.40 -3.58 -8.69
CA ARG A 196 14.50 -4.86 -9.40
C ARG A 196 15.37 -5.88 -8.61
N PRO A 197 16.62 -5.58 -8.20
CA PRO A 197 17.40 -6.48 -7.35
C PRO A 197 16.70 -6.91 -6.05
N VAL A 198 15.93 -6.02 -5.42
CA VAL A 198 15.16 -6.34 -4.21
C VAL A 198 14.09 -7.38 -4.52
N VAL A 199 13.30 -7.14 -5.57
CA VAL A 199 12.19 -8.03 -5.95
C VAL A 199 12.73 -9.40 -6.37
N ASP A 200 13.85 -9.44 -7.09
CA ASP A 200 14.52 -10.69 -7.47
C ASP A 200 14.94 -11.55 -6.25
N LYS A 201 15.14 -10.94 -5.08
CA LYS A 201 15.42 -11.66 -3.83
C LYS A 201 14.18 -12.15 -3.09
N ILE A 202 13.10 -11.36 -3.07
CA ILE A 202 11.90 -11.70 -2.29
C ILE A 202 10.90 -12.57 -3.08
N ASP A 203 10.93 -12.51 -4.42
CA ASP A 203 10.02 -13.23 -5.32
C ASP A 203 10.75 -14.34 -6.09
N LEU A 204 11.19 -15.37 -5.37
CA LEU A 204 11.95 -16.50 -5.96
C LEU A 204 11.12 -17.38 -6.90
N GLU A 205 9.79 -17.37 -6.75
CA GLU A 205 8.86 -18.18 -7.54
C GLU A 205 8.30 -17.42 -8.76
N ASN A 206 8.73 -16.16 -8.99
CA ASN A 206 8.25 -15.27 -10.06
C ASN A 206 6.72 -15.11 -10.03
N LEU A 207 6.16 -14.86 -8.84
CA LEU A 207 4.74 -14.70 -8.59
C LEU A 207 4.20 -13.38 -9.15
N PHE A 208 5.04 -12.35 -9.29
CA PHE A 208 4.64 -11.09 -9.93
C PHE A 208 4.63 -11.24 -11.46
N SER A 209 3.45 -11.13 -12.07
CA SER A 209 3.30 -11.19 -13.54
C SER A 209 3.82 -9.93 -14.24
N HIS A 210 3.74 -8.78 -13.57
CA HIS A 210 4.23 -7.50 -14.05
C HIS A 210 4.93 -6.73 -12.93
N ARG A 211 5.96 -5.96 -13.31
CA ARG A 211 6.72 -5.10 -12.41
C ARG A 211 6.81 -3.69 -13.01
N LEU A 212 6.12 -2.75 -12.37
CA LEU A 212 6.06 -1.34 -12.73
C LEU A 212 6.89 -0.54 -11.73
N TYR A 213 7.84 0.24 -12.25
CA TYR A 213 8.77 1.05 -11.44
C TYR A 213 8.43 2.54 -11.58
N ARG A 214 9.23 3.41 -10.94
CA ARG A 214 9.03 4.88 -10.97
C ARG A 214 8.68 5.47 -12.35
N PRO A 215 9.31 5.08 -13.49
CA PRO A 215 8.96 5.65 -14.79
C PRO A 215 7.50 5.39 -15.24
N SER A 216 6.84 4.38 -14.66
CA SER A 216 5.42 4.08 -14.92
C SER A 216 4.47 4.93 -14.07
N THR A 217 4.98 5.66 -13.08
CA THR A 217 4.17 6.61 -12.29
C THR A 217 3.93 7.88 -13.09
N ILE A 218 2.86 8.59 -12.75
CA ILE A 218 2.53 9.88 -13.36
C ILE A 218 2.58 11.01 -12.32
N SER A 219 2.64 12.25 -12.82
CA SER A 219 2.50 13.45 -11.99
C SER A 219 1.14 14.08 -12.23
N THR A 220 0.44 14.41 -11.15
CA THR A 220 -0.80 15.19 -11.16
C THR A 220 -0.52 16.60 -10.63
N GLU A 221 -1.52 17.46 -10.63
CA GLU A 221 -1.38 18.78 -9.99
C GLU A 221 -1.24 18.70 -8.46
N PHE A 222 -1.64 17.58 -7.85
CA PHE A 222 -1.60 17.39 -6.40
C PHE A 222 -0.34 16.70 -5.93
N ARG A 223 0.15 15.71 -6.69
CA ARG A 223 1.20 14.78 -6.26
C ARG A 223 2.02 14.26 -7.44
N GLU A 224 3.30 14.06 -7.18
CA GLU A 224 4.16 13.24 -8.04
C GLU A 224 4.04 11.76 -7.65
N HIS A 225 4.50 10.89 -8.54
CA HIS A 225 4.57 9.44 -8.33
C HIS A 225 3.22 8.75 -8.06
N VAL A 226 2.16 9.24 -8.70
CA VAL A 226 0.84 8.62 -8.65
C VAL A 226 0.81 7.39 -9.57
N LYS A 227 0.20 6.31 -9.09
CA LYS A 227 0.10 5.01 -9.76
C LYS A 227 -1.27 4.90 -10.43
N ASP A 228 -1.32 5.25 -11.72
CA ASP A 228 -2.56 5.18 -12.49
C ASP A 228 -2.90 3.72 -12.85
N LEU A 229 -3.96 3.18 -12.25
CA LEU A 229 -4.38 1.79 -12.47
C LEU A 229 -4.96 1.55 -13.87
N SER A 230 -5.30 2.59 -14.63
CA SER A 230 -5.80 2.45 -16.00
C SER A 230 -4.77 1.83 -16.96
N CYS A 231 -3.47 1.87 -16.61
CA CYS A 231 -2.43 1.18 -17.39
C CYS A 231 -2.41 -0.34 -17.18
N ILE A 232 -3.15 -0.85 -16.20
CA ILE A 232 -3.22 -2.28 -15.85
C ILE A 232 -4.46 -2.94 -16.46
N SER A 233 -5.61 -2.27 -16.40
CA SER A 233 -6.88 -2.77 -16.91
C SER A 233 -7.82 -1.63 -17.30
N GLU A 234 -8.61 -1.83 -18.35
CA GLU A 234 -9.72 -0.94 -18.72
C GLU A 234 -10.87 -1.05 -17.70
N ASP A 235 -11.17 -2.26 -17.22
CA ASP A 235 -12.16 -2.48 -16.17
C ASP A 235 -11.48 -2.67 -14.81
N LEU A 236 -11.75 -1.77 -13.87
CA LEU A 236 -11.18 -1.77 -12.53
C LEU A 236 -12.05 -2.45 -11.48
N CYS A 237 -13.20 -3.06 -11.83
CA CYS A 237 -14.05 -3.80 -10.88
C CYS A 237 -13.27 -4.90 -10.15
N ARG A 238 -12.23 -5.46 -10.79
CA ARG A 238 -11.42 -6.59 -10.30
C ARG A 238 -9.96 -6.21 -10.08
N VAL A 239 -9.65 -4.92 -9.87
CA VAL A 239 -8.30 -4.42 -9.59
C VAL A 239 -8.27 -3.76 -8.22
N VAL A 240 -7.27 -4.08 -7.40
CA VAL A 240 -7.06 -3.45 -6.09
C VAL A 240 -5.59 -3.12 -5.92
N ILE A 241 -5.28 -2.00 -5.26
CA ILE A 241 -3.92 -1.61 -4.92
C ILE A 241 -3.74 -1.54 -3.39
N VAL A 242 -2.65 -2.10 -2.89
CA VAL A 242 -2.23 -2.01 -1.49
C VAL A 242 -0.98 -1.13 -1.42
N ASP A 243 -1.08 -0.04 -0.67
CA ASP A 243 -0.03 0.97 -0.58
C ASP A 243 -0.07 1.67 0.78
N ASN A 244 1.10 1.95 1.36
CA ASN A 244 1.17 2.67 2.63
C ASN A 244 0.95 4.18 2.44
N ASN A 245 1.13 4.70 1.23
CA ASN A 245 0.88 6.09 0.89
C ASN A 245 -0.44 6.23 0.10
N PRO A 246 -1.50 6.78 0.71
CA PRO A 246 -2.78 6.97 0.04
C PRO A 246 -2.66 7.69 -1.30
N PHE A 247 -1.78 8.68 -1.40
CA PHE A 247 -1.61 9.47 -2.63
C PHE A 247 -1.12 8.65 -3.83
N SER A 248 -0.54 7.47 -3.60
CA SER A 248 -0.15 6.56 -4.68
C SER A 248 -1.36 6.14 -5.53
N PHE A 249 -2.53 5.95 -4.93
CA PHE A 249 -3.76 5.56 -5.63
C PHE A 249 -4.78 6.69 -5.74
N LEU A 250 -4.29 7.93 -5.75
CA LEU A 250 -5.09 9.15 -5.83
C LEU A 250 -6.15 9.13 -6.93
N LEU A 251 -5.82 8.62 -8.12
CA LEU A 251 -6.73 8.63 -9.28
C LEU A 251 -7.86 7.59 -9.18
N GLN A 252 -7.66 6.55 -8.37
CA GLN A 252 -8.61 5.45 -8.19
C GLN A 252 -8.81 5.17 -6.69
N PRO A 253 -9.34 6.14 -5.91
CA PRO A 253 -9.44 6.02 -4.46
C PRO A 253 -10.34 4.86 -4.02
N LEU A 254 -11.30 4.46 -4.86
CA LEU A 254 -12.20 3.34 -4.61
C LEU A 254 -11.55 1.97 -4.78
N ASN A 255 -10.31 1.91 -5.30
CA ASN A 255 -9.56 0.68 -5.53
C ASN A 255 -8.39 0.53 -4.55
N GLY A 256 -8.20 1.48 -3.62
CA GLY A 256 -7.07 1.51 -2.69
C GLY A 256 -7.36 0.84 -1.35
N ILE A 257 -6.41 0.04 -0.88
CA ILE A 257 -6.29 -0.45 0.50
C ILE A 257 -5.11 0.29 1.13
N PRO A 258 -5.34 1.30 1.98
CA PRO A 258 -4.26 1.92 2.73
C PRO A 258 -3.72 0.92 3.77
N CYS A 259 -2.40 0.73 3.79
CA CYS A 259 -1.73 -0.06 4.82
C CYS A 259 -0.88 0.82 5.75
N ILE A 260 -0.45 0.26 6.88
CA ILE A 260 0.48 0.94 7.79
C ILE A 260 1.90 0.73 7.26
N SER A 261 2.70 1.80 7.24
CA SER A 261 4.13 1.71 6.94
C SER A 261 4.83 0.73 7.86
N PHE A 262 5.53 -0.23 7.27
CA PHE A 262 6.37 -1.19 7.97
C PHE A 262 7.76 -0.61 8.24
N SER A 263 8.29 -0.90 9.43
CA SER A 263 9.67 -0.60 9.81
C SER A 263 10.29 -1.75 10.62
N PRO A 264 11.63 -1.89 10.64
CA PRO A 264 12.30 -2.91 11.45
C PRO A 264 12.07 -2.76 12.96
N GLY A 265 11.56 -1.61 13.43
CA GLY A 265 11.11 -1.42 14.81
C GLY A 265 9.81 -2.16 15.17
N GLN A 266 9.16 -2.81 14.19
CA GLN A 266 7.93 -3.57 14.34
C GLN A 266 8.13 -5.04 13.95
N PRO A 267 8.97 -5.81 14.68
CA PRO A 267 9.28 -7.20 14.32
C PRO A 267 8.09 -8.17 14.48
N HIS A 268 7.05 -7.74 15.19
CA HIS A 268 5.80 -8.48 15.38
C HIS A 268 4.64 -7.90 14.56
N ASP A 269 4.94 -7.12 13.51
CA ASP A 269 3.92 -6.74 12.52
C ASP A 269 3.26 -8.00 11.95
N ASN A 270 1.93 -7.99 11.88
CA ASN A 270 1.13 -9.10 11.37
C ASN A 270 0.15 -8.65 10.28
N GLN A 271 0.26 -7.40 9.80
CA GLN A 271 -0.76 -6.77 8.98
C GLN A 271 -0.93 -7.46 7.61
N LEU A 272 0.15 -8.00 7.03
CA LEU A 272 0.05 -8.75 5.76
C LEU A 272 -0.89 -9.95 5.90
N LEU A 273 -0.70 -10.77 6.94
CA LEU A 273 -1.39 -12.05 7.08
C LEU A 273 -2.74 -11.95 7.80
N GLU A 274 -2.86 -11.07 8.81
CA GLU A 274 -4.06 -10.99 9.64
C GLU A 274 -5.08 -9.97 9.13
N GLU A 275 -4.66 -8.95 8.38
CA GLU A 275 -5.55 -7.86 7.95
C GLU A 275 -5.72 -7.80 6.43
N ILE A 276 -4.60 -7.75 5.69
CA ILE A 276 -4.61 -7.53 4.24
C ILE A 276 -5.01 -8.80 3.51
N LEU A 277 -4.40 -9.94 3.81
CA LEU A 277 -4.70 -11.21 3.14
C LEU A 277 -6.17 -11.64 3.27
N PRO A 278 -6.82 -11.60 4.46
CA PRO A 278 -8.22 -11.97 4.59
C PRO A 278 -9.15 -11.00 3.84
N LEU A 279 -8.83 -9.70 3.84
CA LEU A 279 -9.56 -8.72 3.04
C LEU A 279 -9.44 -9.03 1.54
N LEU A 280 -8.23 -9.28 1.03
CA LEU A 280 -8.01 -9.63 -0.38
C LEU A 280 -8.73 -10.94 -0.76
N LYS A 281 -8.76 -11.92 0.15
CA LYS A 281 -9.54 -13.16 -0.02
C LYS A 281 -11.03 -12.85 -0.18
N HIS A 282 -11.59 -12.04 0.71
CA HIS A 282 -13.00 -11.62 0.62
C HIS A 282 -13.30 -10.84 -0.67
N LEU A 283 -12.42 -9.92 -1.07
CA LEU A 283 -12.56 -9.17 -2.33
C LEU A 283 -12.47 -10.07 -3.55
N SER A 284 -11.73 -11.18 -3.49
CA SER A 284 -11.62 -12.13 -4.59
C SER A 284 -12.96 -12.77 -4.96
N GLU A 285 -13.93 -12.79 -4.05
CA GLU A 285 -15.29 -13.32 -4.21
C GLU A 285 -16.29 -12.27 -4.76
N GLN A 286 -15.90 -10.99 -4.80
CA GLN A 286 -16.77 -9.89 -5.22
C GLN A 286 -16.70 -9.61 -6.72
N LYS A 287 -17.83 -9.31 -7.37
CA LYS A 287 -17.82 -8.89 -8.78
C LYS A 287 -17.16 -7.53 -8.98
N ASP A 288 -17.35 -6.62 -8.03
CA ASP A 288 -16.75 -5.30 -7.99
C ASP A 288 -16.21 -5.04 -6.57
N VAL A 289 -14.91 -4.73 -6.46
CA VAL A 289 -14.26 -4.46 -5.17
C VAL A 289 -14.60 -3.09 -4.60
N ARG A 290 -14.98 -2.13 -5.45
CA ARG A 290 -15.09 -0.71 -5.11
C ARG A 290 -16.16 -0.41 -4.04
N PRO A 291 -17.36 -1.02 -4.05
CA PRO A 291 -18.35 -0.78 -3.00
C PRO A 291 -17.85 -1.21 -1.61
N VAL A 292 -17.20 -2.39 -1.51
CA VAL A 292 -16.66 -2.92 -0.26
C VAL A 292 -15.53 -2.04 0.26
N LEU A 293 -14.62 -1.63 -0.62
CA LEU A 293 -13.51 -0.74 -0.26
C LEU A 293 -13.99 0.65 0.15
N ARG A 294 -15.02 1.19 -0.51
CA ARG A 294 -15.63 2.47 -0.13
C ARG A 294 -16.21 2.41 1.27
N GLU A 295 -16.99 1.39 1.58
CA GLU A 295 -17.59 1.22 2.91
C GLU A 295 -16.52 1.10 3.99
N ARG A 296 -15.45 0.33 3.71
CA ARG A 296 -14.39 0.07 4.68
C ARG A 296 -13.46 1.27 4.91
N PHE A 297 -13.07 1.99 3.87
CA PHE A 297 -11.99 2.99 3.96
C PHE A 297 -12.42 4.44 3.70
N GLN A 298 -13.52 4.66 2.96
CA GLN A 298 -14.02 6.01 2.64
C GLN A 298 -12.92 6.91 2.04
N MET A 299 -12.08 6.35 1.18
CA MET A 299 -10.93 7.05 0.60
C MET A 299 -11.29 8.32 -0.18
N PRO A 300 -12.37 8.38 -0.99
CA PRO A 300 -12.77 9.64 -1.62
C PRO A 300 -13.03 10.76 -0.60
N GLU A 301 -13.71 10.44 0.50
CA GLU A 301 -13.98 11.37 1.59
C GLU A 301 -12.70 11.73 2.36
N TRP A 302 -11.79 10.76 2.55
CA TRP A 302 -10.46 11.02 3.11
C TRP A 302 -9.70 12.04 2.26
N PHE A 303 -9.67 11.89 0.94
CA PHE A 303 -9.02 12.84 0.03
C PHE A 303 -9.67 14.22 0.07
N GLN A 304 -11.01 14.28 0.13
CA GLN A 304 -11.74 15.53 0.30
C GLN A 304 -11.31 16.29 1.56
N ASN A 305 -11.18 15.58 2.68
CA ASN A 305 -10.71 16.16 3.94
C ASN A 305 -9.24 16.62 3.88
N HIS A 306 -8.46 16.16 2.90
CA HIS A 306 -7.09 16.57 2.64
C HIS A 306 -6.97 17.60 1.49
N GLY A 307 -8.10 18.21 1.08
CA GLY A 307 -8.12 19.29 0.10
C GLY A 307 -8.08 18.84 -1.36
N ILE A 308 -8.38 17.56 -1.64
CA ILE A 308 -8.46 17.04 -3.00
C ILE A 308 -9.94 16.87 -3.41
N PRO A 309 -10.40 17.51 -4.51
CA PRO A 309 -11.81 17.52 -4.90
C PRO A 309 -12.29 16.17 -5.43
N THR A 310 -13.57 15.83 -5.17
CA THR A 310 -14.16 14.53 -5.52
C THR A 310 -14.58 14.37 -6.98
N CYS A 311 -14.78 15.48 -7.70
CA CYS A 311 -15.22 15.48 -9.10
C CYS A 311 -14.20 14.88 -10.08
N GLU A 312 -12.95 14.67 -9.66
CA GLU A 312 -11.94 13.98 -10.47
C GLU A 312 -12.10 12.45 -10.44
N PHE A 313 -12.72 11.89 -9.39
CA PHE A 313 -12.82 10.44 -9.21
C PHE A 313 -13.97 9.80 -10.02
N THR A 314 -14.87 10.59 -10.60
CA THR A 314 -16.06 10.12 -11.32
C THR A 314 -15.83 9.86 -12.82
N ASN A 315 -14.62 10.12 -13.33
CA ASN A 315 -14.31 9.99 -14.77
C ASN A 315 -13.63 8.67 -15.16
N VAL A 316 -13.44 7.73 -14.24
CA VAL A 316 -12.87 6.42 -14.55
C VAL A 316 -14.01 5.44 -14.82
N ARG A 317 -14.30 5.20 -16.10
CA ARG A 317 -15.24 4.18 -16.57
C ARG A 317 -14.73 2.79 -16.24
#